data_AF-U1FP82-F1
#
_entry.id   AF-U1FP82-F1
#
_cell.length_a   1.000
_cell.length_b   1.000
_cell.length_c   1.000
_cell.angle_alpha   90.00
_cell.angle_beta   90.00
_cell.angle_gamma   90.00
#
_symmetry.space_group_name_H-M   'P 1'
#
loop_
_entity.id
_entity.type
_entity.pdbx_description
1 polymer ?
#
loop_
_entity_poly.entity_id
_entity_poly.type
_entity_poly.pdbx_seq_one_letter_code
_entity_poly.pdbx_strand_id
1 'polypeptide(L)'
;MEYVYVKDSEGYVFKKLESELSHDEKIISEKEYLKKSGLANYAKEFGHGGARKNSGRKQKFESPLKFQIRVTQEEKDFISFARENHLNYSALMQK
;
A
#
# COMPACT_ATOMS: atom_id res chain seq x y z
N MET A 1 -12.53 -9.18 13.16
CA MET A 1 -11.12 -9.60 13.05
C MET A 1 -10.35 -8.82 14.09
N GLU A 2 -9.87 -9.51 15.12
CA GLU A 2 -9.17 -8.91 16.25
C GLU A 2 -7.67 -8.83 15.94
N TYR A 3 -7.08 -7.67 16.21
CA TYR A 3 -5.66 -7.42 15.98
C TYR A 3 -4.91 -7.55 17.29
N VAL A 4 -3.76 -8.21 17.24
CA VAL A 4 -2.91 -8.45 18.39
C VAL A 4 -1.54 -7.82 18.15
N TYR A 5 -0.94 -7.29 19.21
CA TYR A 5 0.42 -6.76 19.20
C TYR A 5 1.38 -7.86 19.63
N VAL A 6 2.42 -8.08 18.84
CA VAL A 6 3.29 -9.23 18.99
C VAL A 6 4.75 -8.81 19.00
N LYS A 7 5.57 -9.55 19.74
CA LYS A 7 7.02 -9.42 19.80
C LYS A 7 7.69 -10.75 19.42
N ASP A 8 8.64 -10.68 18.51
CA ASP A 8 9.44 -11.83 18.08
C ASP A 8 10.59 -12.16 19.05
N SER A 9 11.19 -13.33 18.85
CA SER A 9 12.41 -13.78 19.53
C SER A 9 13.58 -12.80 19.35
N GLU A 10 13.69 -12.17 18.18
CA GLU A 10 14.70 -11.14 17.86
C GLU A 10 14.40 -9.77 18.51
N GLY A 11 13.21 -9.61 19.09
CA GLY A 11 12.83 -8.38 19.78
C GLY A 11 12.08 -7.36 18.94
N TYR A 12 11.84 -7.64 17.65
CA TYR A 12 10.99 -6.85 16.77
C TYR A 12 9.52 -6.91 17.19
N VAL A 13 8.78 -5.84 16.90
CA VAL A 13 7.42 -5.63 17.38
C VAL A 13 6.51 -5.17 16.24
N PHE A 14 5.41 -5.88 15.98
CA PHE A 14 4.46 -5.60 14.89
C PHE A 14 3.02 -5.93 15.29
N LYS A 15 2.07 -5.38 14.52
CA LYS A 15 0.63 -5.59 14.68
C LYS A 15 0.15 -6.54 13.60
N LYS A 16 -0.56 -7.60 13.98
CA LYS A 16 -1.09 -8.59 13.05
C LYS A 16 -2.42 -9.18 13.50
N LEU A 17 -3.02 -10.00 12.66
CA LEU A 17 -4.26 -10.70 13.01
C LEU A 17 -3.98 -11.84 13.98
N GLU A 18 -4.91 -12.10 14.89
CA GLU A 18 -4.80 -13.23 15.83
C GLU A 18 -4.63 -14.57 15.10
N SER A 19 -5.26 -14.74 13.94
CA SER A 19 -5.15 -15.94 13.11
C SER A 19 -3.78 -16.19 12.49
N GLU A 20 -2.89 -15.17 12.49
CA GLU A 20 -1.57 -15.24 11.88
C GLU A 20 -0.45 -15.40 12.92
N LEU A 21 -0.80 -15.66 14.19
CA LEU A 21 0.16 -15.86 15.29
C LEU A 21 1.05 -17.08 15.04
N SER A 22 2.37 -16.85 15.11
CA SER A 22 3.38 -17.90 15.11
C SER A 22 3.61 -18.40 16.54
N HIS A 23 4.20 -19.59 16.71
CA HIS A 23 4.49 -20.15 18.04
C HIS A 23 5.64 -19.43 18.76
N ASP A 24 6.57 -18.83 18.01
CA ASP A 24 7.78 -18.19 18.56
C ASP A 24 7.54 -16.75 19.06
N GLU A 25 6.30 -16.31 18.96
CA GLU A 25 5.87 -14.94 19.08
C GLU A 25 5.12 -14.70 20.39
N LYS A 26 5.42 -13.59 21.06
CA LYS A 26 4.79 -13.24 22.34
C LYS A 26 3.83 -12.09 22.15
N ILE A 27 2.58 -12.31 22.57
CA ILE A 27 1.59 -11.25 22.64
C ILE A 27 2.02 -10.23 23.71
N ILE A 28 2.04 -8.96 23.33
CA ILE A 28 2.40 -7.85 24.20
C ILE A 28 1.25 -6.85 24.32
N SER A 29 1.32 -5.98 25.33
CA SER A 29 0.37 -4.87 25.46
C SER A 29 0.61 -3.78 24.41
N GLU A 30 -0.45 -3.05 24.05
CA GLU A 30 -0.35 -1.89 23.16
C GLU A 30 0.61 -0.81 23.67
N LYS A 31 0.67 -0.61 25.00
CA LYS A 31 1.60 0.34 25.61
C LYS A 31 3.05 -0.04 25.36
N GLU A 32 3.37 -1.33 25.47
CA GLU A 32 4.71 -1.84 25.18
C GLU A 32 5.03 -1.74 23.68
N TYR A 33 4.04 -2.02 22.82
CA TYR A 33 4.14 -1.86 21.38
C TYR A 33 4.50 -0.42 21.00
N LEU A 34 3.77 0.58 21.50
CA LEU A 34 4.00 1.99 21.18
C LEU A 34 5.38 2.48 21.60
N LYS A 35 5.91 1.97 22.72
CA LYS A 35 7.24 2.32 23.21
C LYS A 35 8.35 1.70 22.36
N LYS A 36 8.22 0.43 21.97
CA LYS A 36 9.25 -0.32 21.23
C LYS A 36 9.23 -0.07 19.72
N SER A 37 8.05 0.06 19.12
CA SER A 37 7.91 0.40 17.69
C SER A 37 8.49 1.77 17.34
N GLY A 38 8.76 2.60 18.36
CA GLY A 38 9.30 3.94 18.17
C GLY A 38 8.31 4.89 17.53
N LEU A 39 7.04 4.52 17.31
CA LEU A 39 6.03 5.38 16.68
C LEU A 39 5.80 6.67 17.47
N ALA A 40 5.79 6.59 18.80
CA ALA A 40 5.66 7.76 19.66
C ALA A 40 6.88 8.69 19.59
N ASN A 41 8.08 8.12 19.47
CA ASN A 41 9.32 8.90 19.29
C ASN A 41 9.38 9.48 17.88
N TYR A 42 9.01 8.70 16.86
CA TYR A 42 8.98 9.14 15.46
C TYR A 42 7.99 10.30 15.27
N ALA A 43 6.80 10.24 15.87
CA ALA A 43 5.85 11.36 15.83
C ALA A 43 6.37 12.63 16.52
N LYS A 44 7.14 12.48 17.60
CA LYS A 44 7.74 13.61 18.35
C LYS A 44 8.95 14.21 17.63
N GLU A 45 9.85 13.37 17.12
CA GLU A 45 11.09 13.78 16.45
C GLU A 45 10.84 14.29 15.03
N PHE A 46 9.94 13.65 14.28
CA PHE A 46 9.61 14.01 12.89
C PHE A 46 8.34 14.84 12.77
N GLY A 47 7.84 15.43 13.86
CA GLY A 47 6.66 16.30 13.89
C GLY A 47 6.90 17.69 13.28
N HIS A 48 8.14 18.16 13.27
CA HIS A 48 8.54 19.45 12.67
C HIS A 48 9.16 19.24 11.29
N GLY A 49 8.33 18.82 10.35
CA GLY A 49 8.74 18.51 8.99
C GLY A 49 7.58 17.98 8.17
N GLY A 50 6.44 18.66 8.21
CA GLY A 50 5.30 18.32 7.36
C GLY A 50 5.78 18.13 5.92
N ALA A 51 5.42 17.00 5.30
CA ALA A 51 5.79 16.71 3.93
C ALA A 51 5.33 17.86 3.04
N ARG A 52 6.27 18.58 2.40
CA ARG A 52 5.90 19.59 1.39
C ARG A 52 5.03 18.89 0.34
N LYS A 53 3.95 19.54 -0.09
CA LYS A 53 3.19 19.10 -1.27
C LYS A 53 4.21 18.88 -2.41
N ASN A 54 4.29 17.65 -2.94
CA ASN A 54 5.28 17.17 -3.92
C ASN A 54 6.70 16.80 -3.41
N SER A 55 6.92 16.51 -2.13
CA SER A 55 8.23 16.11 -1.59
C SER A 55 8.69 14.68 -1.94
N GLY A 56 8.43 14.22 -3.17
CA GLY A 56 9.08 13.05 -3.77
C GLY A 56 8.69 11.67 -3.24
N ARG A 57 7.95 11.56 -2.13
CA ARG A 57 7.35 10.28 -1.70
C ARG A 57 5.97 10.12 -2.34
N LYS A 58 5.87 9.23 -3.34
CA LYS A 58 4.57 8.81 -3.89
C LYS A 58 3.70 8.26 -2.76
N GLN A 59 2.48 8.78 -2.62
CA GLN A 59 1.46 8.13 -1.79
C GLN A 59 1.25 6.71 -2.35
N LYS A 60 1.45 5.71 -1.49
CA LYS A 60 1.32 4.28 -1.85
C LYS A 60 -0.03 3.92 -2.49
N PHE A 61 -1.06 4.76 -2.33
CA PHE A 61 -2.44 4.44 -2.69
C PHE A 61 -3.16 5.47 -3.58
N GLU A 62 -2.63 6.69 -3.78
CA GLU A 62 -3.28 7.70 -4.64
C GLU A 62 -2.81 7.68 -6.09
N SER A 63 -1.69 7.01 -6.37
CA SER A 63 -1.26 6.73 -7.74
C SER A 63 -0.97 5.24 -7.87
N PRO A 64 -1.99 4.38 -8.04
CA PRO A 64 -1.70 3.03 -8.49
C PRO A 64 -0.83 3.16 -9.74
N LEU A 65 0.31 2.46 -9.75
CA LEU A 65 1.11 2.28 -10.96
C LEU A 65 0.12 2.01 -12.09
N LYS A 66 0.13 2.87 -13.14
CA LYS A 66 -0.77 2.69 -14.29
C LYS A 66 -0.67 1.22 -14.69
N PHE A 67 -1.76 0.48 -14.58
CA PHE A 67 -1.77 -0.94 -14.93
C PHE A 67 -1.36 -1.05 -16.39
N GLN A 68 -0.15 -1.56 -16.63
CA GLN A 68 0.36 -1.77 -17.97
C GLN A 68 -0.06 -3.17 -18.38
N ILE A 69 -1.12 -3.26 -19.17
CA ILE A 69 -1.53 -4.52 -19.80
C ILE A 69 -0.56 -4.76 -20.96
N ARG A 70 0.04 -5.96 -21.01
CA ARG A 70 0.80 -6.41 -22.17
C ARG A 70 -0.22 -6.85 -23.23
N VAL A 71 -0.16 -6.22 -24.39
CA VAL A 71 -1.00 -6.51 -25.56
C VAL A 71 -0.11 -6.92 -26.72
N THR A 72 -0.66 -7.62 -27.70
CA THR A 72 0.05 -7.93 -28.95
C THR A 72 0.27 -6.64 -29.77
N GLN A 73 1.12 -6.72 -30.79
CA GLN A 73 1.36 -5.57 -31.68
C GLN A 73 0.08 -5.17 -32.43
N GLU A 74 -0.71 -6.14 -32.89
CA GLU A 74 -1.98 -5.90 -33.58
C GLU A 74 -3.01 -5.19 -32.68
N GLU A 75 -3.16 -5.63 -31.44
CA GLU A 75 -4.03 -4.99 -30.46
C GLU A 75 -3.58 -3.56 -30.15
N LYS A 76 -2.27 -3.33 -30.06
CA LYS A 76 -1.70 -1.99 -29.85
C LYS A 76 -2.00 -1.05 -31.02
N ASP A 77 -1.89 -1.56 -32.24
CA ASP A 77 -2.17 -0.78 -33.45
C ASP A 77 -3.67 -0.48 -33.56
N PHE A 78 -4.53 -1.44 -33.22
CA PHE A 78 -5.97 -1.24 -33.11
C PHE A 78 -6.34 -0.19 -32.05
N ILE A 79 -5.73 -0.23 -30.86
CA ILE A 79 -5.98 0.78 -29.82
C ILE A 79 -5.59 2.18 -30.31
N SER A 80 -4.49 2.29 -31.04
CA SER A 80 -4.03 3.56 -31.61
C SER A 80 -5.04 4.11 -32.63
N PHE A 81 -5.41 3.27 -33.60
CA PHE A 81 -6.44 3.58 -34.59
C PHE A 81 -7.76 4.00 -33.95
N ALA A 82 -8.23 3.25 -32.95
CA ALA A 82 -9.51 3.51 -32.28
C ALA A 82 -9.52 4.87 -31.54
N ARG A 83 -8.38 5.30 -30.99
CA ARG A 83 -8.24 6.61 -30.35
C ARG A 83 -8.24 7.76 -31.37
N GLU A 84 -7.53 7.59 -32.48
CA GLU A 84 -7.48 8.58 -33.57
C GLU A 84 -8.85 8.80 -34.20
N ASN A 85 -9.66 7.74 -34.29
CA ASN A 85 -11.01 7.79 -34.84
C ASN A 85 -12.09 8.04 -33.78
N HIS A 86 -11.71 8.38 -32.54
CA HIS A 86 -12.62 8.69 -31.44
C HIS A 86 -13.73 7.65 -31.20
N LEU A 87 -13.40 6.36 -31.33
CA LEU A 87 -14.36 5.28 -31.14
C LEU A 87 -14.89 5.26 -29.70
N ASN A 88 -16.20 5.18 -29.55
CA ASN A 88 -16.84 5.08 -28.25
C ASN A 88 -16.88 3.63 -27.76
N TYR A 89 -15.85 3.24 -27.00
CA TYR A 89 -15.73 1.89 -26.46
C TYR A 89 -16.91 1.45 -25.59
N SER A 90 -17.53 2.37 -24.82
CA SER A 90 -18.65 2.01 -23.94
C SER A 90 -19.92 1.69 -24.72
N ALA A 91 -20.09 2.28 -25.91
CA ALA A 91 -21.18 1.94 -26.81
C ALA A 91 -20.91 0.60 -27.54
N LEU A 92 -19.66 0.33 -27.93
CA LEU A 92 -19.27 -0.89 -28.65
C LEU A 92 -19.24 -2.14 -27.76
N MET A 93 -18.94 -1.97 -26.47
CA MET A 93 -18.83 -3.07 -25.50
C MET A 93 -20.13 -3.34 -24.74
N GLN A 94 -21.27 -2.78 -25.16
CA GLN A 94 -22.56 -3.14 -24.58
C GLN A 94 -22.86 -4.61 -24.91
N LYS A 95 -23.12 -5.40 -23.88
CA LYS A 95 -23.53 -6.80 -23.99
C LYS A 95 -25.04 -6.93 -24.04
#